data_AF-A0A944DYR4-F1
#
_entry.id   AF-A0A944DYR4-F1
#
_cell.length_a   1.000
_cell.length_b   1.000
_cell.length_c   1.000
_cell.angle_alpha   90.00
_cell.angle_beta   90.00
_cell.angle_gamma   90.00
#
_symmetry.space_group_name_H-M   'P 1'
#
loop_
_entity.id
_entity.type
_entity.pdbx_description
1 polymer ?
#
loop_
_entity_poly.entity_id
_entity_poly.type
_entity_poly.pdbx_seq_one_letter_code
_entity_poly.pdbx_strand_id
1 'polypeptide(L)'
;MTDPGNTTANAVGADRSLGQLVASATAEMSALMHDEIALAKAQLRRDVKKAGIGSGAFAAAGAVLLFSLPMLSFALAYGFQAWTDWHLSVCFLLSFAVNVAVAGLLGLIGLFFVKKAKKGKGPQKAVASAKETAAVLQNAKPHPRRPARPELPAGSREDRVPV
;
A
#
# COMPACT_ATOMS: atom_id res chain seq x y z
N MET A 1 -32.82 59.16 10.60
CA MET A 1 -32.82 58.08 11.60
C MET A 1 -32.01 56.94 10.99
N THR A 2 -30.70 56.94 11.23
CA THR A 2 -29.75 55.97 10.68
C THR A 2 -29.77 54.75 11.58
N ASP A 3 -29.99 53.56 11.03
CA ASP A 3 -29.75 52.31 11.75
C ASP A 3 -28.29 51.87 11.49
N PRO A 4 -27.41 51.91 12.48
CA PRO A 4 -26.05 51.40 12.38
C PRO A 4 -26.02 49.97 12.97
N GLY A 5 -26.68 49.03 12.28
CA GLY A 5 -26.83 47.65 12.77
C GLY A 5 -25.95 46.59 12.10
N ASN A 6 -25.17 46.91 11.04
CA ASN A 6 -24.55 45.86 10.21
C ASN A 6 -23.02 45.94 10.05
N THR A 7 -22.30 46.61 10.96
CA THR A 7 -20.82 46.69 10.89
C THR A 7 -20.10 45.61 11.72
N THR A 8 -20.83 44.73 12.40
CA THR A 8 -20.27 43.65 13.25
C THR A 8 -19.84 42.39 12.50
N ALA A 9 -19.87 42.39 11.16
CA ALA A 9 -19.30 41.28 10.38
C ALA A 9 -17.75 41.29 10.31
N ASN A 10 -17.08 42.38 10.71
CA ASN A 10 -15.62 42.54 10.50
C ASN A 10 -14.84 43.04 11.74
N ALA A 11 -15.19 42.57 12.93
CA ALA A 11 -14.33 42.68 14.12
C ALA A 11 -13.62 41.36 14.47
N VAL A 12 -13.46 40.46 13.49
CA VAL A 12 -12.80 39.14 13.65
C VAL A 12 -11.27 39.25 13.43
N GLY A 13 -10.65 40.29 13.99
CA GLY A 13 -9.24 40.61 13.71
C GLY A 13 -8.31 40.70 14.93
N ALA A 14 -8.79 41.04 16.11
CA ALA A 14 -7.90 41.55 17.16
C ALA A 14 -7.58 40.59 18.33
N ASP A 15 -8.26 39.45 18.50
CA ASP A 15 -8.10 38.63 19.71
C ASP A 15 -8.24 37.12 19.49
N ARG A 16 -7.84 36.61 18.32
CA ARG A 16 -7.71 35.16 18.15
C ARG A 16 -6.43 34.73 18.86
N SER A 17 -6.55 34.10 20.03
CA SER A 17 -5.38 33.69 20.83
C SER A 17 -4.46 32.78 19.99
N LEU A 18 -3.15 32.82 20.24
CA LEU A 18 -2.18 31.95 19.57
C LEU A 18 -2.58 30.46 19.64
N GLY A 19 -3.25 30.06 20.75
CA GLY A 19 -3.80 28.72 20.91
C GLY A 19 -4.91 28.40 19.90
N GLN A 20 -5.76 29.36 19.55
CA GLN A 20 -6.80 29.16 18.54
C GLN A 20 -6.25 29.13 17.11
N LEU A 21 -5.20 29.90 16.77
CA LEU A 21 -4.55 29.81 15.45
C LEU A 21 -3.83 28.48 15.27
N VAL A 22 -3.12 28.00 16.30
CA VAL A 22 -2.47 26.69 16.26
C VAL A 22 -3.51 25.57 16.19
N ALA A 23 -4.62 25.68 16.92
CA ALA A 23 -5.71 24.71 16.85
C ALA A 23 -6.35 24.66 15.45
N SER A 24 -6.62 25.81 14.81
CA SER A 24 -7.19 25.85 13.47
C SER A 24 -6.21 25.33 12.40
N ALA A 25 -4.94 25.71 12.48
CA ALA A 25 -3.91 25.22 11.56
C ALA A 25 -3.71 23.70 11.67
N THR A 26 -3.73 23.16 12.90
CA THR A 26 -3.66 21.71 13.13
C THR A 26 -4.90 21.01 12.58
N ALA A 27 -6.09 21.59 12.74
CA ALA A 27 -7.32 21.04 12.18
C ALA A 27 -7.31 21.00 10.64
N GLU A 28 -6.82 22.04 9.97
CA GLU A 28 -6.66 22.08 8.51
C GLU A 28 -5.65 21.04 8.00
N MET A 29 -4.51 20.88 8.69
CA MET A 29 -3.54 19.82 8.37
C MET A 29 -4.15 18.42 8.55
N SER A 30 -4.97 18.23 9.59
CA SER A 30 -5.67 16.97 9.83
C SER A 30 -6.69 16.66 8.73
N ALA A 31 -7.39 17.68 8.23
CA ALA A 31 -8.31 17.56 7.10
C ALA A 31 -7.56 17.18 5.81
N LEU A 32 -6.44 17.85 5.51
CA LEU A 32 -5.61 17.57 4.34
C LEU A 32 -5.06 16.14 4.34
N MET A 33 -4.57 15.67 5.50
CA MET A 33 -4.11 14.29 5.68
C MET A 33 -5.23 13.28 5.44
N HIS A 34 -6.46 13.58 5.87
CA HIS A 34 -7.60 12.70 5.65
C HIS A 34 -7.93 12.56 4.16
N ASP A 35 -7.87 13.67 3.42
CA ASP A 35 -8.09 13.70 1.98
C ASP A 35 -7.00 12.95 1.20
N GLU A 36 -5.74 13.12 1.58
CA GLU A 36 -4.62 12.40 0.95
C GLU A 36 -4.74 10.88 1.18
N ILE A 37 -5.15 10.46 2.38
CA ILE A 37 -5.45 9.05 2.68
C ILE A 37 -6.64 8.56 1.88
N ALA A 38 -7.70 9.37 1.72
CA ALA A 38 -8.86 9.02 0.93
C ALA A 38 -8.50 8.84 -0.55
N LEU A 39 -7.66 9.72 -1.10
CA LEU A 39 -7.13 9.65 -2.45
C LEU A 39 -6.25 8.40 -2.64
N ALA A 40 -5.30 8.18 -1.74
CA ALA A 40 -4.43 7.00 -1.76
C ALA A 40 -5.23 5.71 -1.67
N LYS A 41 -6.29 5.67 -0.86
CA LYS A 41 -7.22 4.53 -0.80
C LYS A 41 -7.97 4.34 -2.11
N ALA A 42 -8.43 5.41 -2.77
CA ALA A 42 -9.07 5.33 -4.07
C ALA A 42 -8.09 4.84 -5.17
N GLN A 43 -6.85 5.29 -5.14
CA GLN A 43 -5.79 4.82 -6.04
C GLN A 43 -5.49 3.34 -5.80
N LEU A 44 -5.28 2.93 -4.54
CA LEU A 44 -5.06 1.53 -4.20
C LEU A 44 -6.21 0.63 -4.65
N ARG A 45 -7.47 1.06 -4.47
CA ARG A 45 -8.65 0.31 -4.97
C ARG A 45 -8.62 0.17 -6.50
N ARG A 46 -8.25 1.21 -7.23
CA ARG A 46 -8.10 1.17 -8.69
C ARG A 46 -6.97 0.22 -9.10
N ASP A 47 -5.84 0.28 -8.41
CA ASP A 47 -4.69 -0.58 -8.68
C ASP A 47 -5.00 -2.05 -8.38
N VAL A 48 -5.65 -2.34 -7.26
CA VAL A 48 -6.12 -3.70 -6.91
C VAL A 48 -7.12 -4.22 -7.93
N LYS A 49 -8.07 -3.39 -8.38
CA LYS A 49 -9.04 -3.80 -9.42
C LYS A 49 -8.34 -4.12 -10.74
N LYS A 50 -7.43 -3.26 -11.18
CA LYS A 50 -6.65 -3.47 -12.41
C LYS A 50 -5.76 -4.72 -12.31
N ALA A 51 -5.05 -4.87 -11.20
CA ALA A 51 -4.23 -6.03 -10.92
C ALA A 51 -5.07 -7.31 -10.89
N GLY A 52 -6.24 -7.27 -10.23
CA GLY A 52 -7.17 -8.41 -10.14
C GLY A 52 -7.71 -8.85 -11.50
N ILE A 53 -8.13 -7.91 -12.35
CA ILE A 53 -8.57 -8.21 -13.72
C ILE A 53 -7.42 -8.79 -14.54
N GLY A 54 -6.23 -8.17 -14.46
CA GLY A 54 -5.04 -8.64 -15.17
C GLY A 54 -4.63 -10.05 -14.74
N SER A 55 -4.55 -10.31 -13.44
CA SER A 55 -4.22 -11.63 -12.90
C SER A 55 -5.29 -12.68 -13.21
N GLY A 56 -6.57 -12.30 -13.18
CA GLY A 56 -7.68 -13.19 -13.53
C GLY A 56 -7.63 -13.61 -15.00
N ALA A 57 -7.43 -12.65 -15.91
CA ALA A 57 -7.27 -12.92 -17.33
C ALA A 57 -6.05 -13.81 -17.62
N PHE A 58 -4.92 -13.56 -16.94
CA PHE A 58 -3.73 -14.42 -17.05
C PHE A 58 -3.97 -15.85 -16.55
N ALA A 59 -4.70 -16.01 -15.44
CA ALA A 59 -5.06 -17.33 -14.93
C ALA A 59 -5.98 -18.08 -15.91
N ALA A 60 -6.99 -17.40 -16.47
CA ALA A 60 -7.87 -17.97 -17.48
C ALA A 60 -7.10 -18.36 -18.75
N ALA A 61 -6.21 -17.49 -19.25
CA ALA A 61 -5.35 -17.79 -20.39
C ALA A 61 -4.44 -19.00 -20.13
N GLY A 62 -3.84 -19.07 -18.93
CA GLY A 62 -3.06 -20.22 -18.50
C GLY A 62 -3.86 -21.52 -18.46
N ALA A 63 -5.11 -21.47 -17.99
CA ALA A 63 -6.01 -22.62 -18.01
C ALA A 63 -6.35 -23.06 -19.44
N VAL A 64 -6.72 -22.12 -20.33
CA VAL A 64 -6.99 -22.43 -21.74
C VAL A 64 -5.78 -23.06 -22.41
N LEU A 65 -4.58 -22.51 -22.19
CA LEU A 65 -3.34 -23.10 -22.72
C LEU A 65 -3.12 -24.51 -22.18
N LEU A 66 -3.31 -24.74 -20.88
CA LEU A 66 -3.19 -26.06 -20.25
C LEU A 66 -4.16 -27.08 -20.87
N PHE A 67 -5.43 -26.71 -21.04
CA PHE A 67 -6.44 -27.56 -21.68
C PHE A 67 -6.19 -27.77 -23.18
N SER A 68 -5.45 -26.87 -23.85
CA SER A 68 -5.09 -27.00 -25.26
C SER A 68 -3.88 -27.92 -25.52
N LEU A 69 -3.08 -28.26 -24.50
CA LEU A 69 -1.87 -29.08 -24.65
C LEU A 69 -2.12 -30.47 -25.28
N PRO A 70 -3.19 -31.21 -24.93
CA PRO A 70 -3.50 -32.46 -25.62
C PRO A 70 -3.74 -32.24 -27.11
N MET A 71 -4.52 -31.21 -27.47
CA MET A 71 -4.81 -30.88 -28.87
C MET A 71 -3.55 -30.49 -29.65
N LEU A 72 -2.67 -29.69 -29.03
CA LEU A 72 -1.36 -29.35 -29.61
C LEU A 72 -0.49 -30.60 -29.80
N SER A 73 -0.52 -31.55 -28.85
CA SER A 73 0.22 -32.80 -28.96
C SER A 73 -0.26 -33.67 -30.13
N PHE A 74 -1.59 -33.77 -30.33
CA PHE A 74 -2.15 -34.44 -31.51
C PHE A 74 -1.71 -33.74 -32.81
N ALA A 75 -1.82 -32.41 -32.87
CA ALA A 75 -1.44 -31.64 -34.05
C ALA A 75 0.04 -31.84 -34.43
N LEU A 76 0.94 -31.80 -33.44
CA LEU A 76 2.36 -32.07 -33.65
C LEU A 76 2.62 -33.51 -34.08
N ALA A 77 1.97 -34.49 -33.44
CA ALA A 77 2.17 -35.91 -33.76
C ALA A 77 1.77 -36.21 -35.21
N TYR A 78 0.60 -35.74 -35.65
CA TYR A 78 0.18 -35.87 -37.05
C TYR A 78 1.04 -35.07 -38.01
N GLY A 79 1.55 -33.89 -37.60
CA GLY A 79 2.50 -33.11 -38.39
C GLY A 79 3.82 -33.85 -38.63
N PHE A 80 4.40 -34.46 -37.58
CA PHE A 80 5.62 -35.26 -37.72
C PHE A 80 5.39 -36.53 -38.53
N GLN A 81 4.23 -37.17 -38.35
CA GLN A 81 3.82 -38.33 -39.13
C GLN A 81 3.79 -38.01 -40.62
N ALA A 82 3.17 -36.88 -41.01
CA ALA A 82 3.04 -36.48 -42.40
C ALA A 82 4.39 -36.13 -43.07
N TRP A 83 5.42 -35.78 -42.30
CA TRP A 83 6.73 -35.45 -42.85
C TRP A 83 7.70 -36.64 -42.92
N THR A 84 7.54 -37.61 -42.01
CA THR A 84 8.56 -38.66 -41.78
C THR A 84 8.03 -40.08 -42.06
N ASP A 85 6.71 -40.28 -42.19
CA ASP A 85 6.06 -41.60 -42.29
C ASP A 85 6.46 -42.58 -41.17
N TRP A 86 6.88 -42.06 -40.02
CA TRP A 86 7.30 -42.85 -38.86
C TRP A 86 6.14 -43.58 -38.19
N HIS A 87 6.41 -44.38 -37.16
CA HIS A 87 5.33 -44.96 -36.38
C HIS A 87 4.70 -43.88 -35.49
N LEU A 88 3.36 -43.84 -35.43
CA LEU A 88 2.60 -42.81 -34.71
C LEU A 88 3.05 -42.64 -33.25
N SER A 89 3.43 -43.74 -32.59
CA SER A 89 3.92 -43.72 -31.19
C SER A 89 5.21 -42.90 -31.03
N VAL A 90 6.13 -42.95 -32.00
CA VAL A 90 7.38 -42.18 -31.98
C VAL A 90 7.07 -40.69 -32.15
N CYS A 91 6.12 -40.35 -33.02
CA CYS A 91 5.68 -38.97 -33.23
C CYS A 91 5.01 -38.36 -31.98
N PHE A 92 4.21 -39.14 -31.24
CA PHE A 92 3.66 -38.71 -29.94
C PHE A 92 4.75 -38.50 -28.90
N LEU A 93 5.73 -39.40 -28.81
CA LEU A 93 6.85 -39.26 -27.88
C LEU A 93 7.67 -37.99 -28.18
N LEU A 94 7.92 -37.70 -29.45
CA LEU A 94 8.62 -36.50 -29.88
C LEU A 94 7.80 -35.23 -29.59
N SER A 95 6.49 -35.25 -29.85
CA SER A 95 5.59 -34.13 -29.53
C SER A 95 5.55 -33.84 -28.04
N PHE A 96 5.55 -34.88 -27.21
CA PHE A 96 5.69 -34.73 -25.76
C PHE A 96 7.03 -34.11 -25.37
N ALA A 97 8.14 -34.60 -25.94
CA ALA A 97 9.47 -34.05 -25.70
C ALA A 97 9.56 -32.56 -26.07
N VAL A 98 8.97 -32.14 -27.19
CA VAL A 98 8.88 -30.75 -27.61
C VAL A 98 8.10 -29.91 -26.60
N ASN A 99 6.92 -30.39 -26.17
CA ASN A 99 6.12 -29.68 -25.16
C ASN A 99 6.86 -29.54 -23.82
N VAL A 100 7.57 -30.58 -23.37
CA VAL A 100 8.39 -30.54 -22.15
C VAL A 100 9.55 -29.56 -22.29
N ALA A 101 10.23 -29.51 -23.45
CA ALA A 101 11.30 -28.55 -23.70
C ALA A 101 10.78 -27.10 -23.65
N VAL A 102 9.65 -26.83 -24.30
CA VAL A 102 8.99 -25.51 -24.26
C VAL A 102 8.57 -25.15 -22.83
N ALA A 103 7.93 -26.07 -22.11
CA ALA A 103 7.54 -25.86 -20.71
C ALA A 103 8.75 -25.59 -19.80
N GLY A 104 9.85 -26.32 -20.02
CA GLY A 104 11.12 -26.09 -19.32
C GLY A 104 11.68 -24.69 -19.59
N LEU A 105 11.70 -24.25 -20.85
CA LEU A 105 12.15 -22.91 -21.22
C LEU A 105 11.29 -21.81 -20.59
N LEU A 106 9.96 -21.94 -20.68
CA LEU A 106 9.02 -21.00 -20.06
C LEU A 106 9.17 -20.98 -18.53
N GLY A 107 9.37 -22.14 -17.91
CA GLY A 107 9.63 -22.28 -16.47
C GLY A 107 10.92 -21.60 -16.05
N LEU A 108 12.00 -21.73 -16.83
CA LEU A 108 13.26 -21.04 -16.59
C LEU A 108 13.10 -19.52 -16.68
N ILE A 109 12.43 -19.02 -17.74
CA ILE A 109 12.13 -17.60 -17.90
C ILE A 109 11.32 -17.11 -16.68
N GLY A 110 10.25 -17.80 -16.31
CA GLY A 110 9.43 -17.47 -15.15
C GLY A 110 10.26 -17.40 -13.87
N LEU A 111 11.15 -18.37 -13.65
CA LEU A 111 12.06 -18.38 -12.50
C LEU A 111 13.03 -17.19 -12.52
N PHE A 112 13.55 -16.80 -13.68
CA PHE A 112 14.40 -15.61 -13.83
C PHE A 112 13.66 -14.33 -13.46
N PHE A 113 12.41 -14.17 -13.90
CA PHE A 113 11.57 -13.03 -13.53
C PHE A 113 11.28 -13.00 -12.03
N VAL A 114 10.92 -14.14 -11.43
CA VAL A 114 10.69 -14.24 -9.98
C VAL A 114 11.96 -13.93 -9.19
N LYS A 115 13.12 -14.43 -9.61
CA LYS A 115 14.42 -14.13 -8.98
C LYS A 115 14.74 -12.63 -9.06
N LYS A 116 14.47 -11.98 -10.21
CA LYS A 116 14.66 -10.54 -10.38
C LYS A 116 13.73 -9.73 -9.48
N ALA A 117 12.47 -10.11 -9.39
CA ALA A 117 11.50 -9.49 -8.49
C ALA A 117 11.90 -9.63 -7.00
N LYS A 118 12.39 -10.81 -6.58
CA LYS A 118 12.87 -11.04 -5.21
C LYS A 118 14.14 -10.24 -4.85
N LYS A 119 15.03 -10.02 -5.82
CA LYS A 119 16.22 -9.15 -5.63
C LYS A 119 15.82 -7.68 -5.42
N GLY A 120 14.75 -7.24 -6.06
CA GLY A 120 14.10 -5.96 -5.78
C GLY A 120 13.36 -6.00 -4.43
N LYS A 121 14.09 -5.91 -3.32
CA LYS A 121 13.52 -5.93 -1.95
C LYS A 121 12.56 -4.75 -1.64
N GLY A 122 12.15 -3.95 -2.61
CA GLY A 122 11.38 -2.71 -2.43
C GLY A 122 10.05 -2.90 -1.70
N PRO A 123 9.14 -3.75 -2.20
CA PRO A 123 7.83 -3.94 -1.56
C PRO A 123 7.95 -4.55 -0.16
N GLN A 124 8.74 -5.62 -0.02
CA GLN A 124 8.92 -6.32 1.26
C GLN A 124 9.58 -5.45 2.34
N LYS A 125 10.57 -4.63 1.97
CA LYS A 125 11.18 -3.67 2.90
C LYS A 125 10.19 -2.59 3.34
N ALA A 126 9.40 -2.05 2.41
CA ALA A 126 8.39 -1.04 2.74
C ALA A 126 7.36 -1.58 3.75
N VAL A 127 6.87 -2.81 3.56
CA VAL A 127 5.92 -3.42 4.52
C VAL A 127 6.60 -3.74 5.84
N ALA A 128 7.86 -4.19 5.83
CA ALA A 128 8.61 -4.49 7.04
C ALA A 128 8.87 -3.22 7.88
N SER A 129 9.35 -2.14 7.26
CA SER A 129 9.56 -0.87 7.94
C SER A 129 8.27 -0.27 8.49
N ALA A 130 7.15 -0.38 7.77
CA ALA A 130 5.85 0.07 8.28
C ALA A 130 5.40 -0.72 9.53
N LYS A 131 5.61 -2.04 9.53
CA LYS A 131 5.32 -2.89 10.70
C LYS A 131 6.23 -2.58 11.87
N GLU A 132 7.50 -2.30 11.62
CA GLU A 132 8.48 -1.94 12.64
C GLU A 132 8.12 -0.61 13.31
N THR A 133 7.74 0.41 12.54
CA THR A 133 7.25 1.69 13.08
C THR A 133 6.00 1.51 13.93
N ALA A 134 5.03 0.71 13.47
CA ALA A 134 3.85 0.38 14.26
C ALA A 134 4.21 -0.36 15.57
N ALA A 135 5.20 -1.26 15.50
CA ALA A 135 5.68 -2.03 16.65
C ALA A 135 6.42 -1.17 17.69
N VAL A 136 7.11 -0.11 17.27
CA VAL A 136 7.73 0.86 18.19
C VAL A 136 6.66 1.72 18.86
N LEU A 137 5.66 2.18 18.09
CA LEU A 137 4.59 3.03 18.61
C LEU A 137 3.68 2.33 19.62
N GLN A 138 3.37 1.04 19.42
CA GLN A 138 2.59 0.25 20.40
C GLN A 138 3.34 -0.01 21.71
N ASN A 139 4.68 -0.01 21.68
CA ASN A 139 5.53 -0.24 22.86
C ASN A 139 5.83 1.05 23.64
N ALA A 140 5.53 2.22 23.07
CA ALA A 140 5.66 3.49 23.75
C ALA A 140 4.51 3.65 24.78
N LYS A 141 4.80 3.33 26.05
CA LYS A 141 3.85 3.56 27.17
C LYS A 141 3.57 5.07 27.32
N PRO A 142 2.30 5.50 27.42
CA PRO A 142 1.96 6.89 27.71
C PRO A 142 2.63 7.33 29.01
N HIS A 143 3.48 8.35 28.93
CA HIS A 143 4.14 8.88 30.12
C HIS A 143 3.07 9.52 31.02
N PRO A 144 2.99 9.15 32.31
CA PRO A 144 2.10 9.80 33.26
C PRO A 144 2.44 11.28 33.29
N ARG A 145 1.44 12.13 33.01
CA ARG A 145 1.54 13.58 33.20
C ARG A 145 1.94 13.80 34.66
N ARG A 146 3.15 14.36 34.89
CA ARG A 146 3.56 14.78 36.23
C ARG A 146 2.47 15.74 36.73
N PRO A 147 1.79 15.44 37.85
CA PRO A 147 0.79 16.38 38.39
C PRO A 147 1.49 17.72 38.60
N ALA A 148 0.82 18.80 38.19
CA ALA A 148 1.30 20.15 38.40
C ALA A 148 1.72 20.28 39.87
N ARG A 149 2.99 20.63 40.09
CA ARG A 149 3.46 20.97 41.43
C ARG A 149 2.49 22.06 41.93
N PRO A 150 1.88 21.91 43.12
CA PRO A 150 1.07 22.98 43.70
C PRO A 150 1.91 24.25 43.67
N GLU A 151 1.35 25.31 43.08
CA GLU A 151 2.00 26.60 43.07
C GLU A 151 2.39 26.95 44.50
N LEU A 152 3.68 27.22 44.73
CA LEU A 152 4.11 27.84 45.98
C LEU A 152 3.38 29.19 46.05
N PRO A 153 2.52 29.44 47.05
CA PRO A 153 1.83 30.70 47.16
C PRO A 153 2.86 31.82 47.32
N ALA A 154 2.84 32.75 46.37
CA ALA A 154 3.44 34.05 46.55
C ALA A 154 2.67 34.77 47.66
N GLY A 155 3.32 34.99 48.82
CA GLY A 155 2.80 35.89 49.84
C GLY A 155 2.81 35.32 51.25
N SER A 156 3.98 35.36 51.89
CA SER A 156 4.09 35.45 53.36
C SER A 156 5.45 36.07 53.70
N ARG A 157 5.67 37.32 53.27
CA ARG A 157 6.63 38.23 53.92
C ARG A 157 5.80 39.21 54.76
N GLU A 158 5.26 38.71 55.86
CA GLU A 158 4.80 39.57 56.96
C GLU A 158 5.92 39.66 57.99
N ASP A 159 6.41 40.89 58.11
CA ASP A 159 6.67 41.62 59.35
C ASP A 159 7.21 40.84 60.56
N ARG A 160 8.49 41.11 60.89
CA ARG A 160 9.01 40.97 62.25
C ARG A 160 10.04 42.06 62.53
N VAL A 161 9.54 43.25 62.87
CA VAL A 161 10.10 44.10 63.93
C VAL A 161 9.22 43.82 65.16
N PRO A 162 9.72 43.60 66.41
CA PRO A 162 10.68 44.42 67.17
C PRO A 162 11.77 43.56 67.88
N VAL A 163 12.83 44.04 68.53
CA VAL A 163 13.13 45.22 69.36
C VAL A 163 14.61 45.59 69.15
#